data_AF-A0A6P0TWQ4-F1
#
_entry.id   AF-A0A6P0TWQ4-F1
#
_cell.length_a   1.000
_cell.length_b   1.000
_cell.length_c   1.000
_cell.angle_alpha   90.00
_cell.angle_beta   90.00
_cell.angle_gamma   90.00
#
_symmetry.space_group_name_H-M   'P 1'
#
loop_
_entity.id
_entity.type
_entity.pdbx_description
1 polymer ?
#
loop_
_entity_poly.entity_id
_entity_poly.type
_entity_poly.pdbx_seq_one_letter_code
_entity_poly.pdbx_strand_id
1 'polypeptide(L)'
;MNSYLKKYFILTASTLLLLSGFILLVDPHYIFPVVNVKGFNQKKPFIYLGGMRETKSIDLESGVFDTILLGTSRTNQGIKLDHSVFNDKSAYHTALDGANFYEIYKVFEFANKHNHLKTAIIALDFFCFENGKKATEQFYQ
;
A
#
# COMPACT_ATOMS: atom_id res chain seq x y z
N MET A 1 -25.31 14.39 -38.35
CA MET A 1 -25.36 13.63 -37.09
C MET A 1 -26.53 14.13 -36.24
N ASN A 2 -27.55 13.28 -36.04
CA ASN A 2 -28.83 13.68 -35.44
C ASN A 2 -28.63 14.32 -34.06
N SER A 3 -29.40 15.37 -33.75
CA SER A 3 -29.35 16.09 -32.46
C SER A 3 -29.44 15.14 -31.26
N TYR A 4 -30.22 14.07 -31.40
CA TYR A 4 -30.34 12.99 -30.41
C TYR A 4 -29.01 12.25 -30.13
N LEU A 5 -28.28 11.86 -31.18
CA LEU A 5 -26.99 11.17 -31.04
C LEU A 5 -25.96 12.03 -30.30
N LYS A 6 -25.94 13.34 -30.57
CA LYS A 6 -25.05 14.28 -29.86
C LYS A 6 -25.40 14.37 -28.38
N LYS A 7 -26.69 14.47 -28.03
CA LYS A 7 -27.14 14.52 -26.62
C LYS A 7 -26.80 13.24 -25.88
N TYR A 8 -27.02 12.08 -26.51
CA TYR A 8 -26.67 10.78 -25.92
C TYR A 8 -25.17 10.67 -25.68
N PHE A 9 -24.35 11.02 -26.66
CA PHE A 9 -22.89 11.01 -26.53
C PHE A 9 -22.41 11.91 -25.38
N ILE A 10 -22.92 13.15 -25.30
CA ILE A 10 -22.57 14.08 -24.22
C ILE A 10 -22.96 13.51 -22.86
N LEU A 11 -24.16 12.94 -22.74
CA LEU A 11 -24.62 12.33 -21.49
C LEU A 11 -23.71 11.16 -21.07
N THR A 12 -23.43 10.23 -21.98
CA THR A 12 -22.55 9.09 -21.71
C THR A 12 -21.14 9.53 -21.33
N ALA A 13 -20.56 10.46 -22.09
CA ALA A 13 -19.23 11.00 -21.80
C ALA A 13 -19.19 11.72 -20.44
N SER A 14 -20.21 12.51 -20.12
CA SER A 14 -20.31 13.21 -18.83
C SER A 14 -20.42 12.23 -17.67
N THR A 15 -21.24 11.17 -17.80
CA THR A 15 -21.37 10.13 -16.77
C THR A 15 -20.05 9.39 -16.56
N LEU A 16 -19.35 9.02 -17.63
CA LEU A 16 -18.04 8.38 -17.53
C LEU A 16 -17.01 9.28 -16.86
N LEU A 17 -16.97 10.57 -17.22
CA LEU A 17 -16.08 11.54 -16.59
C LEU A 17 -16.38 11.73 -15.10
N LEU A 18 -17.65 11.79 -14.72
CA LEU A 18 -18.06 11.86 -13.31
C LEU A 18 -17.64 10.60 -12.55
N LEU A 19 -17.81 9.42 -13.15
CA LEU A 19 -17.42 8.15 -12.55
C LEU A 19 -15.90 8.07 -12.37
N SER A 20 -15.12 8.42 -13.40
CA SER A 20 -13.65 8.48 -13.33
C SER A 20 -13.19 9.48 -12.27
N GLY A 21 -13.80 10.67 -12.22
CA GLY A 21 -13.50 11.68 -11.20
C GLY A 21 -13.80 11.18 -9.79
N PHE A 22 -14.91 10.46 -9.60
CA PHE A 22 -15.26 9.85 -8.32
C PHE A 22 -14.25 8.78 -7.89
N ILE A 23 -13.82 7.90 -8.81
CA ILE A 23 -12.82 6.88 -8.55
C ILE A 23 -11.49 7.53 -8.11
N LEU A 24 -11.04 8.57 -8.80
CA LEU A 24 -9.80 9.29 -8.47
C LEU A 24 -9.90 10.08 -7.16
N LEU A 25 -11.06 10.65 -6.85
CA LEU A 25 -11.27 11.43 -5.63
C LEU A 25 -11.33 10.52 -4.39
N VAL A 26 -12.06 9.41 -4.49
CA VAL A 26 -12.26 8.50 -3.37
C VAL A 26 -11.04 7.62 -3.14
N ASP A 27 -10.45 7.07 -4.21
CA ASP A 27 -9.28 6.20 -4.22
C ASP A 27 -9.12 5.39 -2.90
N PRO A 28 -9.95 4.35 -2.69
CA PRO A 28 -10.08 3.69 -1.40
C PRO A 28 -8.81 2.92 -0.98
N HIS A 29 -8.00 2.50 -1.96
CA HIS A 29 -6.76 1.73 -1.77
C HIS A 29 -5.49 2.57 -1.94
N TYR A 30 -5.62 3.86 -2.22
CA TYR A 30 -4.49 4.77 -2.46
C TYR A 30 -3.63 4.37 -3.67
N ILE A 31 -4.25 3.81 -4.71
CA ILE A 31 -3.58 3.35 -5.94
C ILE A 31 -3.28 4.55 -6.86
N PHE A 32 -4.12 5.59 -6.80
CA PHE A 32 -4.04 6.78 -7.63
C PHE A 32 -3.90 8.02 -6.74
N PRO A 33 -2.69 8.32 -6.22
CA PRO A 33 -2.45 9.43 -5.29
C PRO A 33 -2.48 10.83 -5.97
N VAL A 34 -3.44 11.05 -6.88
CA VAL A 34 -3.64 12.28 -7.65
C VAL A 34 -4.38 13.34 -6.84
N VAL A 35 -5.31 12.93 -5.97
CA VAL A 35 -6.16 13.82 -5.17
C VAL A 35 -5.93 13.60 -3.68
N ASN A 36 -5.49 14.66 -2.99
CA ASN A 36 -5.31 14.64 -1.53
C ASN A 36 -6.07 15.80 -0.87
N VAL A 37 -7.28 15.52 -0.38
CA VAL A 37 -8.10 16.44 0.39
C VAL A 37 -7.85 16.22 1.89
N LYS A 38 -7.34 17.25 2.56
CA LYS A 38 -7.12 17.26 4.01
C LYS A 38 -8.45 16.95 4.73
N GLY A 39 -8.44 15.99 5.65
CA GLY A 39 -9.61 15.52 6.39
C GLY A 39 -10.39 14.38 5.71
N PHE A 40 -10.17 14.12 4.41
CA PHE A 40 -10.89 13.09 3.65
C PHE A 40 -9.98 11.94 3.23
N ASN A 41 -8.82 12.22 2.60
CA ASN A 41 -7.90 11.19 2.12
C ASN A 41 -6.94 10.64 3.20
N GLN A 42 -7.03 11.13 4.44
CA GLN A 42 -6.10 10.80 5.52
C GLN A 42 -6.36 9.43 6.17
N LYS A 43 -7.58 8.92 6.05
CA LYS A 43 -7.95 7.61 6.57
C LYS A 43 -8.54 6.78 5.43
N LYS A 44 -7.87 5.68 5.11
CA LYS A 44 -8.26 4.75 4.04
C LYS A 44 -8.57 3.38 4.65
N PRO A 45 -9.77 3.17 5.20
CA PRO A 45 -10.10 1.96 5.95
C PRO A 45 -9.98 0.67 5.10
N PHE A 46 -10.18 0.75 3.78
CA PHE A 46 -10.05 -0.39 2.87
C PHE A 46 -8.61 -0.93 2.76
N ILE A 47 -7.59 -0.11 3.01
CA ILE A 47 -6.20 -0.59 3.13
C ILE A 47 -6.09 -1.57 4.31
N TYR A 48 -6.73 -1.27 5.43
CA TYR A 48 -6.68 -2.13 6.63
C TYR A 48 -7.58 -3.36 6.55
N LEU A 49 -8.63 -3.34 5.72
CA LEU A 49 -9.59 -4.45 5.56
C LEU A 49 -9.15 -5.54 4.57
N GLY A 50 -7.98 -5.39 3.95
CA GLY A 50 -7.45 -6.40 3.03
C GLY A 50 -6.45 -5.87 2.01
N GLY A 51 -6.52 -4.58 1.68
CA GLY A 51 -5.67 -3.97 0.64
C GLY A 51 -4.21 -3.70 1.04
N MET A 52 -3.79 -4.11 2.24
CA MET A 52 -2.51 -3.69 2.81
C MET A 52 -1.31 -4.23 2.02
N ARG A 53 -1.41 -5.46 1.52
CA ARG A 53 -0.32 -6.12 0.78
C ARG A 53 -0.13 -5.46 -0.59
N GLU A 54 -1.23 -5.20 -1.29
CA GLU A 54 -1.25 -4.57 -2.61
C GLU A 54 -0.84 -3.09 -2.53
N THR A 55 -1.35 -2.33 -1.56
CA THR A 55 -0.94 -0.93 -1.41
C THR A 55 0.55 -0.84 -1.08
N LYS A 56 1.08 -1.71 -0.21
CA LYS A 56 2.52 -1.70 0.13
C LYS A 56 3.41 -2.10 -1.05
N SER A 57 2.98 -3.01 -1.93
CA SER A 57 3.75 -3.34 -3.12
C SER A 57 3.77 -2.20 -4.12
N ILE A 58 2.64 -1.51 -4.32
CA ILE A 58 2.55 -0.31 -5.17
C ILE A 58 3.41 0.83 -4.60
N ASP A 59 3.38 1.05 -3.29
CA ASP A 59 4.22 2.05 -2.63
C ASP A 59 5.70 1.72 -2.83
N LEU A 60 6.11 0.46 -2.62
CA LEU A 60 7.48 0.01 -2.83
C LEU A 60 7.95 0.12 -4.30
N GLU A 61 7.04 -0.04 -5.26
CA GLU A 61 7.36 0.09 -6.69
C GLU A 61 7.48 1.56 -7.14
N SER A 62 6.62 2.44 -6.62
CA SER A 62 6.52 3.84 -7.06
C SER A 62 7.29 4.83 -6.18
N GLY A 63 7.58 4.45 -4.94
CA GLY A 63 8.31 5.25 -3.96
C GLY A 63 9.83 5.16 -4.13
N VAL A 64 10.54 5.95 -3.31
CA VAL A 64 12.00 5.91 -3.20
C VAL A 64 12.37 5.80 -1.73
N PHE A 65 12.75 4.61 -1.31
CA PHE A 65 13.07 4.29 0.08
C PHE A 65 14.51 3.81 0.22
N ASP A 66 15.17 4.20 1.32
CA ASP A 66 16.49 3.69 1.68
C ASP A 66 16.46 2.80 2.93
N THR A 67 15.34 2.81 3.64
CA THR A 67 15.15 2.10 4.89
C THR A 67 13.77 1.45 4.89
N ILE A 68 13.71 0.15 5.18
CA ILE A 68 12.44 -0.57 5.33
C ILE A 68 12.32 -1.21 6.69
N LEU A 69 11.10 -1.25 7.20
CA LEU A 69 10.74 -1.93 8.44
C LEU A 69 9.89 -3.15 8.15
N LEU A 70 10.44 -4.33 8.41
CA LEU A 70 9.86 -5.64 8.14
C LEU A 70 9.35 -6.27 9.44
N GLY A 71 8.28 -7.04 9.37
CA GLY A 71 7.73 -7.77 10.50
C GLY A 71 6.23 -8.05 10.36
N THR A 72 5.56 -8.25 11.50
CA THR A 72 4.15 -8.64 11.57
C THR A 72 3.23 -7.47 11.94
N SER A 73 1.96 -7.75 12.25
CA SER A 73 1.01 -6.76 12.79
C SER A 73 1.51 -6.05 14.04
N ARG A 74 2.31 -6.72 14.87
CA ARG A 74 2.92 -6.10 16.07
C ARG A 74 3.97 -5.07 15.69
N THR A 75 4.69 -5.26 14.59
CA THR A 75 5.60 -4.26 14.03
C THR A 75 4.83 -3.12 13.40
N ASN A 76 3.77 -3.44 12.65
CA ASN A 76 2.87 -2.48 12.01
C ASN A 76 2.26 -1.48 13.01
N GLN A 77 1.82 -1.97 14.16
CA GLN A 77 1.18 -1.15 15.20
C GLN A 77 2.17 -0.64 16.26
N GLY A 78 3.26 -1.36 16.51
CA GLY A 78 4.17 -1.12 17.64
C GLY A 78 5.34 -0.18 17.35
N ILE A 79 5.72 0.01 16.08
CA ILE A 79 6.81 0.89 15.69
C ILE A 79 6.28 1.98 14.76
N LYS A 80 6.46 3.23 15.20
CA LYS A 80 6.12 4.41 14.41
C LYS A 80 7.37 4.97 13.72
N LEU A 81 7.19 5.47 12.50
CA LEU A 81 8.26 6.10 11.71
C LEU A 81 8.46 7.59 12.03
N ASP A 82 7.66 8.15 12.95
CA ASP A 82 7.81 9.54 13.43
C ASP A 82 8.91 9.70 14.49
N HIS A 83 9.60 8.61 14.86
CA HIS A 83 10.70 8.62 15.82
C HIS A 83 11.98 9.18 15.20
N SER A 84 12.77 9.92 15.98
CA SER A 84 13.97 10.66 15.52
C SER A 84 15.03 9.81 14.81
N VAL A 85 15.06 8.50 15.09
CA VAL A 85 15.94 7.52 14.43
C VAL A 85 15.71 7.41 12.91
N PHE A 86 14.57 7.88 12.42
CA PHE A 86 14.17 7.87 11.01
C PHE A 86 14.25 9.24 10.33
N ASN A 87 14.55 10.33 11.05
CA ASN A 87 14.46 11.69 10.51
C ASN A 87 15.32 11.92 9.25
N ASP A 88 16.50 11.29 9.19
CA ASP A 88 17.44 11.41 8.07
C ASP A 88 17.33 10.25 7.07
N LYS A 89 16.23 9.48 7.12
CA LYS A 89 16.02 8.26 6.32
C LYS A 89 14.75 8.39 5.50
N SER A 90 14.77 7.87 4.28
CA SER A 90 13.52 7.61 3.54
C SER A 90 12.97 6.26 3.98
N ALA A 91 12.38 6.25 5.18
CA ALA A 91 11.91 5.05 5.85
C ALA A 91 10.47 4.70 5.45
N TYR A 92 10.22 3.42 5.17
CA TYR A 92 8.90 2.90 4.84
C TYR A 92 8.52 1.68 5.66
N HIS A 93 7.24 1.62 6.04
CA HIS A 93 6.72 0.55 6.89
C HIS A 93 6.23 -0.59 6.00
N THR A 94 7.00 -1.68 5.93
CA THR A 94 6.70 -2.84 5.07
C THR A 94 6.15 -4.03 5.85
N ALA A 95 5.89 -3.90 7.16
CA ALA A 95 5.35 -4.99 7.95
C ALA A 95 3.95 -5.38 7.46
N LEU A 96 3.67 -6.68 7.48
CA LEU A 96 2.41 -7.25 7.02
C LEU A 96 1.69 -7.94 8.17
N ASP A 97 0.39 -7.70 8.30
CA ASP A 97 -0.39 -8.33 9.35
C ASP A 97 -0.42 -9.85 9.17
N GLY A 98 -0.07 -10.56 10.24
CA GLY A 98 -0.03 -12.02 10.27
C GLY A 98 1.14 -12.68 9.52
N ALA A 99 2.08 -11.92 8.94
CA ALA A 99 3.12 -12.47 8.09
C ALA A 99 4.00 -13.54 8.74
N ASN A 100 4.44 -14.51 7.93
CA ASN A 100 5.49 -15.46 8.27
C ASN A 100 6.85 -15.02 7.68
N PHE A 101 7.94 -15.76 7.99
CA PHE A 101 9.26 -15.45 7.46
C PHE A 101 9.36 -15.50 5.92
N TYR A 102 8.57 -16.37 5.28
CA TYR A 102 8.57 -16.46 3.83
C TYR A 102 8.00 -15.18 3.20
N GLU A 103 6.87 -14.68 3.69
CA GLU A 103 6.28 -13.41 3.26
C GLU A 103 7.24 -12.24 3.54
N ILE A 104 7.83 -12.19 4.73
CA ILE A 104 8.83 -11.15 5.09
C ILE A 104 10.02 -11.17 4.14
N TYR A 105 10.56 -12.36 3.83
CA TYR A 105 11.67 -12.52 2.89
C TYR A 105 11.30 -12.04 1.49
N LYS A 106 10.10 -12.39 1.01
CA LYS A 106 9.62 -11.97 -0.30
C LYS A 106 9.39 -10.47 -0.40
N VAL A 107 8.87 -9.83 0.66
CA VAL A 107 8.77 -8.38 0.73
C VAL A 107 10.15 -7.73 0.71
N PHE A 108 11.13 -8.29 1.42
CA PHE A 108 12.51 -7.82 1.37
C PHE A 108 13.10 -7.92 -0.06
N GLU A 109 12.96 -9.07 -0.72
CA GLU A 109 13.42 -9.25 -2.10
C GLU A 109 12.78 -8.23 -3.05
N PHE A 110 11.46 -8.04 -2.93
CA PHE A 110 10.72 -7.09 -3.74
C PHE A 110 11.19 -5.66 -3.50
N ALA A 111 11.27 -5.24 -2.23
CA ALA A 111 11.73 -3.91 -1.86
C ALA A 111 13.16 -3.64 -2.36
N ASN A 112 14.07 -4.61 -2.20
CA ASN A 112 15.47 -4.48 -2.63
C ASN A 112 15.62 -4.45 -4.16
N LYS A 113 14.68 -5.04 -4.90
CA LYS A 113 14.67 -4.98 -6.37
C LYS A 113 14.23 -3.61 -6.88
N HIS A 114 13.28 -2.95 -6.21
CA HIS A 114 12.69 -1.69 -6.65
C HIS A 114 13.31 -0.45 -5.99
N ASN A 115 14.05 -0.60 -4.89
CA ASN A 115 14.62 0.50 -4.12
C ASN A 115 16.12 0.29 -3.84
N HIS A 116 16.86 1.39 -3.65
CA HIS A 116 18.26 1.35 -3.24
C HIS A 116 18.39 1.28 -1.71
N LEU A 117 18.00 0.14 -1.15
CA LEU A 117 17.99 -0.07 0.29
C LEU A 117 19.39 -0.02 0.90
N LYS A 118 19.55 0.80 1.94
CA LYS A 118 20.74 0.86 2.80
C LYS A 118 20.52 0.14 4.13
N THR A 119 19.28 0.10 4.61
CA THR A 119 18.93 -0.48 5.90
C THR A 119 17.65 -1.32 5.80
N ALA A 120 17.68 -2.55 6.31
CA ALA A 120 16.49 -3.34 6.56
C ALA A 120 16.40 -3.61 8.06
N ILE A 121 15.33 -3.13 8.70
CA ILE A 121 15.05 -3.38 10.12
C ILE A 121 14.03 -4.52 10.17
N ILE A 122 14.41 -5.64 10.77
CA ILE A 122 13.53 -6.80 10.89
C ILE A 122 13.11 -6.91 12.36
N ALA A 123 11.84 -6.67 12.63
CA ALA A 123 11.26 -6.95 13.93
C ALA A 123 10.92 -8.44 14.02
N LEU A 124 11.62 -9.13 14.92
CA LEU A 124 11.49 -10.56 15.14
C LEU A 124 10.47 -10.82 16.25
N ASP A 125 9.66 -11.85 16.05
CA ASP A 125 8.69 -12.27 17.04
C ASP A 125 8.29 -13.73 16.89
N PHE A 126 7.64 -14.28 17.93
CA PHE A 126 7.26 -15.68 17.98
C PHE A 126 6.33 -16.12 16.85
N PHE A 127 5.46 -15.25 16.31
CA PHE A 127 4.56 -15.64 15.22
C PHE A 127 5.30 -15.83 13.90
N CYS A 128 6.43 -15.16 13.69
CA CYS A 128 7.26 -15.39 12.52
C CYS A 128 7.83 -16.82 12.51
N PHE A 129 8.11 -17.39 13.69
CA PHE A 129 8.73 -18.72 13.88
C PHE A 129 7.73 -19.86 14.10
N GLU A 130 6.43 -19.60 14.01
CA GLU A 130 5.42 -20.63 14.21
C GLU A 130 5.46 -21.65 13.07
N ASN A 131 5.86 -22.89 13.40
CA ASN A 131 5.97 -23.97 12.43
C ASN A 131 4.61 -24.30 11.81
N GLY A 132 4.55 -24.35 10.47
CA GLY A 132 3.34 -24.71 9.72
C GLY A 132 2.46 -23.55 9.28
N LYS A 133 2.84 -22.30 9.60
CA LYS A 133 2.12 -21.12 9.13
C LYS A 133 2.35 -20.90 7.63
N LYS A 134 1.37 -21.29 6.81
CA LYS A 134 1.40 -21.03 5.36
C LYS A 134 1.33 -19.53 5.10
N ALA A 135 1.89 -19.08 3.98
CA ALA A 135 1.68 -17.71 3.53
C ALA A 135 0.17 -17.48 3.39
N THR A 136 -0.28 -16.28 3.75
CA THR A 136 -1.69 -15.92 3.67
C THR A 136 -2.15 -16.04 2.22
N GLU A 137 -3.38 -16.48 1.95
CA GLU A 137 -3.88 -16.63 0.56
C GLU A 137 -3.75 -15.33 -0.25
N GLN A 138 -3.92 -14.19 0.41
CA GLN A 138 -3.72 -12.85 -0.16
C GLN A 138 -2.30 -12.57 -0.67
N PHE A 139 -1.30 -13.37 -0.28
CA PHE A 139 0.07 -13.18 -0.73
C PHE A 139 0.33 -13.79 -2.12
N TYR A 140 -0.54 -14.69 -2.57
CA TYR A 140 -0.42 -15.38 -3.86
C TYR A 140 -1.27 -14.76 -4.97
N GLN A 141 -2.09 -13.76 -4.64
CA GLN A 141 -2.94 -13.03 -5.58
C GLN A 141 -2.17 -11.85 -6.17
#